data_AF-A0A963I1T9-F1
#
_entry.id   AF-A0A963I1T9-F1
#
_cell.length_a   1.000
_cell.length_b   1.000
_cell.length_c   1.000
_cell.angle_alpha   90.00
_cell.angle_beta   90.00
_cell.angle_gamma   90.00
#
_symmetry.space_group_name_H-M   'P 1'
#
loop_
_entity.id
_entity.type
_entity.pdbx_description
1 polymer ?
#
loop_
_entity_poly.entity_id
_entity_poly.type
_entity_poly.pdbx_seq_one_letter_code
_entity_poly.pdbx_strand_id
1 'polypeptide(L)'
;MRAILTLVLALACLPAMADGDAREAGLAALGELGAANGTALACRQSDNAGRIKRLVIELAPKTRAWGERFEQATNDGFLAQHRDGATCPDAGAVGADVDRIEARLRALLGTS
;
A
#
# COMPACT_ATOMS: atom_id res chain seq x y z
N MET A 1 -22.19 -30.84 -36.20
CA MET A 1 -21.74 -31.11 -34.81
C MET A 1 -20.25 -30.90 -34.57
N ARG A 2 -19.34 -31.16 -35.53
CA ARG A 2 -17.89 -30.91 -35.37
C ARG A 2 -17.47 -29.43 -35.32
N ALA A 3 -18.19 -28.53 -36.00
CA ALA A 3 -17.88 -27.09 -36.01
C ALA A 3 -18.25 -26.34 -34.72
N ILE A 4 -19.15 -26.91 -33.90
CA ILE A 4 -19.55 -26.33 -32.61
C ILE A 4 -18.48 -26.63 -31.55
N LEU A 5 -17.77 -27.76 -31.67
CA LEU A 5 -16.73 -28.18 -30.73
C LEU A 5 -15.46 -27.31 -30.81
N THR A 6 -15.19 -26.70 -31.97
CA THR A 6 -14.05 -25.80 -32.17
C THR A 6 -14.28 -24.37 -31.67
N LEU A 7 -15.53 -23.92 -31.50
CA LEU A 7 -15.82 -22.56 -31.03
C LEU A 7 -15.73 -22.44 -29.49
N VAL A 8 -15.96 -23.54 -28.76
CA VAL A 8 -15.95 -23.55 -27.29
C VAL A 8 -14.52 -23.50 -26.72
N LEU A 9 -13.51 -23.97 -27.47
CA LEU A 9 -12.13 -24.05 -26.98
C LEU A 9 -11.36 -22.71 -27.02
N ALA A 10 -11.89 -21.69 -27.70
CA ALA A 10 -11.25 -20.37 -27.78
C ALA A 10 -11.58 -19.45 -26.60
N LEU A 11 -12.58 -19.78 -25.77
CA LEU A 11 -13.05 -18.92 -24.69
C LEU A 11 -12.36 -19.16 -23.33
N ALA A 12 -11.47 -20.14 -23.24
CA ALA A 12 -10.82 -20.52 -21.97
C ALA A 12 -9.47 -19.81 -21.72
N CYS A 13 -9.06 -18.89 -22.60
CA CYS A 13 -7.76 -18.22 -22.51
C CYS A 13 -7.89 -16.70 -22.31
N LEU A 14 -8.88 -16.25 -21.53
CA LEU A 14 -8.82 -14.89 -21.00
C LEU A 14 -7.73 -14.85 -19.92
N PRO A 15 -6.73 -13.98 -20.05
CA PRO A 15 -5.51 -14.06 -19.26
C PRO A 15 -5.74 -13.57 -17.83
N ALA A 16 -5.02 -14.18 -16.89
CA ALA A 16 -4.87 -13.75 -15.51
C ALA A 16 -4.10 -12.40 -15.40
N MET A 17 -4.66 -11.34 -15.99
CA MET A 17 -4.07 -9.99 -15.98
C MET A 17 -4.47 -9.15 -14.77
N ALA A 18 -5.43 -9.60 -13.96
CA ALA A 18 -5.88 -8.86 -12.78
C ALA A 18 -4.84 -8.80 -11.65
N ASP A 19 -3.97 -9.82 -11.53
CA ASP A 19 -3.02 -9.92 -10.40
C ASP A 19 -1.87 -8.90 -10.49
N GLY A 20 -1.46 -8.52 -11.71
CA GLY A 20 -0.39 -7.55 -11.93
C GLY A 20 -0.78 -6.14 -11.47
N ASP A 21 -2.00 -5.72 -11.82
CA ASP A 21 -2.54 -4.40 -11.49
C ASP A 21 -2.80 -4.27 -9.98
N ALA A 22 -3.35 -5.31 -9.35
CA ALA A 22 -3.58 -5.33 -7.90
C ALA A 22 -2.28 -5.27 -7.10
N ARG A 23 -1.24 -6.00 -7.54
CA ARG A 23 0.09 -5.96 -6.90
C ARG A 23 0.71 -4.58 -6.96
N GLU A 24 0.70 -3.94 -8.13
CA GLU A 24 1.28 -2.61 -8.30
C GLU A 24 0.51 -1.56 -7.51
N ALA A 25 -0.83 -1.61 -7.54
CA ALA A 25 -1.68 -0.75 -6.72
C ALA A 25 -1.42 -0.95 -5.21
N GLY A 26 -1.16 -2.20 -4.78
CA GLY A 26 -0.80 -2.51 -3.40
C GLY A 26 0.56 -1.96 -3.00
N LEU A 27 1.57 -2.04 -3.86
CA LEU A 27 2.88 -1.40 -3.65
C LEU A 27 2.78 0.12 -3.60
N ALA A 28 1.93 0.72 -4.44
CA ALA A 28 1.65 2.15 -4.40
C ALA A 28 1.03 2.56 -3.06
N ALA A 29 -0.03 1.87 -2.63
CA ALA A 29 -0.70 2.11 -1.34
C ALA A 29 0.23 1.88 -0.14
N LEU A 30 1.08 0.85 -0.17
CA LEU A 30 2.09 0.62 0.87
C LEU A 30 3.12 1.74 0.90
N GLY A 31 3.46 2.29 -0.25
CA GLY A 31 4.29 3.49 -0.38
C GLY A 31 3.67 4.72 0.27
N GLU A 32 2.39 4.98 0.04
CA GLU A 32 1.65 6.06 0.71
C GLU A 32 1.67 5.86 2.23
N LEU A 33 1.47 4.62 2.70
CA LEU A 33 1.55 4.27 4.12
C LEU A 33 2.96 4.52 4.70
N GLY A 34 4.00 4.19 3.95
CA GLY A 34 5.39 4.48 4.32
C GLY A 34 5.67 5.98 4.41
N ALA A 35 5.22 6.77 3.43
CA ALA A 35 5.37 8.23 3.47
C ALA A 35 4.68 8.83 4.71
N ALA A 36 3.46 8.40 5.02
CA ALA A 36 2.74 8.80 6.22
C ALA A 36 3.50 8.44 7.52
N ASN A 37 4.18 7.28 7.55
CA ASN A 37 5.03 6.89 8.68
C ASN A 37 6.25 7.81 8.81
N GLY A 38 6.89 8.17 7.69
CA GLY A 38 7.99 9.13 7.66
C GLY A 38 7.59 10.47 8.27
N THR A 39 6.45 11.03 7.84
CA THR A 39 5.87 12.25 8.40
C THR A 39 5.57 12.10 9.89
N ALA A 40 4.90 11.02 10.30
CA ALA A 40 4.57 10.77 11.70
C ALA A 40 5.82 10.71 12.59
N LEU A 41 6.90 10.07 12.13
CA LEU A 41 8.19 10.00 12.82
C LEU A 41 8.84 11.38 12.93
N ALA A 42 8.91 12.12 11.84
CA ALA A 42 9.45 13.48 11.83
C ALA A 42 8.69 14.41 12.79
N CYS A 43 7.38 14.20 12.91
CA CYS A 43 6.48 14.95 13.75
C CYS A 43 6.27 14.37 15.16
N ARG A 44 7.07 13.37 15.56
CA ARG A 44 7.03 12.77 16.91
C ARG A 44 5.67 12.16 17.29
N GLN A 45 4.86 11.79 16.31
CA GLN A 45 3.55 11.15 16.50
C GLN A 45 3.74 9.63 16.69
N SER A 46 4.19 9.23 17.89
CA SER A 46 4.53 7.83 18.19
C SER A 46 3.37 6.85 18.02
N ASP A 47 2.14 7.30 18.29
CA ASP A 47 0.95 6.44 18.22
C ASP A 47 0.62 6.09 16.78
N ASN A 48 0.65 7.08 15.88
CA ASN A 48 0.47 6.88 14.44
C ASN A 48 1.60 6.03 13.85
N ALA A 49 2.86 6.33 14.16
CA ALA A 49 4.00 5.53 13.70
C ALA A 49 3.93 4.07 14.21
N GLY A 50 3.51 3.88 15.47
CA GLY A 50 3.28 2.55 16.06
C GLY A 50 2.16 1.79 15.35
N ARG A 51 1.05 2.46 15.05
CA ARG A 51 -0.08 1.89 14.32
C ARG A 51 0.31 1.48 12.91
N ILE A 52 0.98 2.37 12.16
CA ILE A 52 1.39 2.09 10.78
C ILE A 52 2.28 0.84 10.72
N LYS A 53 3.26 0.71 11.64
CA LYS A 53 4.11 -0.49 11.70
C LYS A 53 3.31 -1.78 11.92
N ARG A 54 2.27 -1.76 12.76
CA ARG A 54 1.38 -2.91 12.95
C ARG A 54 0.66 -3.27 11.66
N LEU A 55 0.12 -2.29 10.95
CA LEU A 55 -0.55 -2.51 9.66
C LEU A 55 0.40 -3.14 8.62
N VAL A 56 1.66 -2.73 8.56
CA VAL A 56 2.65 -3.36 7.65
C VAL A 56 2.92 -4.81 8.06
N ILE A 57 3.01 -5.09 9.36
CA ILE A 57 3.18 -6.45 9.87
C ILE A 57 1.96 -7.32 9.55
N GLU A 58 0.75 -6.76 9.62
CA GLU A 58 -0.49 -7.51 9.40
C GLU A 58 -0.80 -7.70 7.91
N LEU A 59 -0.65 -6.65 7.10
CA LEU A 59 -1.19 -6.61 5.74
C LEU A 59 -0.15 -6.88 4.65
N ALA A 60 1.08 -6.36 4.79
CA ALA A 60 2.04 -6.40 3.68
C ALA A 60 2.56 -7.83 3.44
N PRO A 61 2.56 -8.33 2.19
CA PRO A 61 3.26 -9.55 1.79
C PRO A 61 4.71 -9.57 2.26
N LYS A 62 5.15 -10.71 2.80
CA LYS A 62 6.50 -10.88 3.40
C LYS A 62 7.56 -11.13 2.33
N THR A 63 7.74 -10.16 1.45
CA THR A 63 8.75 -10.19 0.39
C THR A 63 9.62 -8.94 0.43
N ARG A 64 10.84 -9.04 -0.10
CA ARG A 64 11.80 -7.95 -0.14
C ARG A 64 11.22 -6.68 -0.77
N ALA A 65 10.58 -6.81 -1.94
CA ALA A 65 10.07 -5.67 -2.69
C ALA A 65 9.08 -4.80 -1.88
N TRP A 66 8.22 -5.44 -1.07
CA TRP A 66 7.25 -4.72 -0.24
C TRP A 66 7.94 -4.04 0.95
N GLY A 67 8.88 -4.73 1.60
CA GLY A 67 9.68 -4.15 2.67
C GLY A 67 10.47 -2.92 2.21
N GLU A 68 11.20 -3.05 1.09
CA GLU A 68 11.97 -1.95 0.50
C GLU A 68 11.07 -0.76 0.12
N ARG A 69 9.90 -1.02 -0.46
CA ARG A 69 8.95 0.03 -0.83
C ARG A 69 8.51 0.85 0.38
N PHE A 70 8.19 0.19 1.50
CA PHE A 70 7.78 0.85 2.74
C PHE A 70 8.94 1.63 3.38
N GLU A 71 10.13 1.05 3.45
CA GLU A 71 11.32 1.68 4.05
C GLU A 71 11.77 2.91 3.26
N GLN A 72 11.85 2.80 1.93
CA GLN A 72 12.21 3.92 1.06
C GLN A 72 11.22 5.07 1.22
N ALA A 73 9.92 4.78 1.16
CA ALA A 73 8.89 5.80 1.35
C ALA A 73 8.91 6.44 2.74
N THR A 74 9.20 5.66 3.78
CA THR A 74 9.38 6.18 5.14
C THR A 74 10.53 7.17 5.21
N ASN A 75 11.67 6.82 4.59
CA ASN A 75 12.82 7.71 4.55
C ASN A 75 12.50 9.01 3.79
N ASP A 76 11.88 8.89 2.61
CA ASP A 76 11.51 10.03 1.78
C ASP A 76 10.54 10.97 2.49
N GLY A 77 9.49 10.43 3.13
CA GLY A 77 8.51 11.23 3.89
C GLY A 77 9.13 11.93 5.09
N PHE A 78 10.03 11.25 5.82
CA PHE A 78 10.75 11.84 6.94
C PHE A 78 11.63 13.01 6.49
N LEU A 79 12.38 12.83 5.40
CA LEU A 79 13.27 13.85 4.85
C LEU A 79 12.48 15.02 4.25
N ALA A 80 11.38 14.77 3.57
CA ALA A 80 10.50 15.81 3.02
C ALA A 80 9.96 16.73 4.14
N GLN A 81 9.45 16.15 5.22
CA GLN A 81 8.94 16.92 6.37
C GLN A 81 10.01 17.84 6.97
N HIS A 82 11.27 17.39 7.03
CA HIS A 82 12.38 18.19 7.55
C HIS A 82 12.86 19.27 6.57
N ARG A 83 12.95 18.96 5.27
CA ARG A 83 13.44 19.90 4.25
C ARG A 83 12.47 21.05 4.02
N ASP A 84 11.18 20.75 3.97
CA ASP A 84 10.16 21.73 3.59
C ASP A 84 9.80 22.66 4.76
N GLY A 85 10.32 22.41 5.97
CA GLY A 85 9.97 23.15 7.18
C GLY A 85 8.46 23.15 7.44
N ALA A 86 7.75 22.19 6.87
CA ALA A 86 6.31 22.14 6.89
C ALA A 86 5.83 22.01 8.33
N THR A 87 4.75 22.73 8.67
CA THR A 87 4.08 22.51 9.95
C THR A 87 3.65 21.05 10.03
N CYS A 88 3.93 20.42 11.15
CA CYS A 88 3.50 19.05 11.37
C CYS A 88 1.98 18.95 11.25
N PRO A 89 1.46 17.99 10.45
CA PRO A 89 0.02 17.80 10.35
C PRO A 89 -0.55 17.39 11.71
N ASP A 90 -1.84 17.68 11.91
CA ASP A 90 -2.56 17.16 13.07
C ASP A 90 -2.49 15.62 13.10
N ALA A 91 -2.34 15.05 14.30
CA ALA A 91 -2.29 13.62 14.49
C ALA A 91 -3.60 12.94 14.08
N GLY A 92 -4.75 13.61 14.24
CA GLY A 92 -6.05 13.13 13.76
C GLY A 92 -6.10 13.05 12.23
N ALA A 93 -5.57 14.05 11.54
CA ALA A 93 -5.48 14.05 10.07
C ALA A 93 -4.59 12.91 9.56
N VAL A 94 -3.42 12.70 10.16
CA VAL A 94 -2.55 11.56 9.83
C VAL A 94 -3.27 10.24 10.09
N GLY A 95 -4.00 10.12 11.20
CA GLY A 95 -4.79 8.93 11.53
C GLY A 95 -5.85 8.62 10.47
N ALA A 96 -6.59 9.63 10.01
CA ALA A 96 -7.60 9.47 8.97
C ALA A 96 -7.01 9.08 7.60
N ASP A 97 -5.81 9.60 7.28
CA ASP A 97 -5.08 9.17 6.08
C ASP A 97 -4.66 7.70 6.18
N VAL A 98 -4.17 7.28 7.34
CA VAL A 98 -3.82 5.87 7.61
C VAL A 98 -5.06 4.97 7.49
N ASP A 99 -6.22 5.37 8.01
CA ASP A 99 -7.50 4.62 7.88
C ASP A 99 -7.86 4.38 6.41
N ARG A 100 -7.78 5.44 5.59
CA ARG A 100 -8.10 5.37 4.17
C ARG A 100 -7.14 4.45 3.42
N ILE A 101 -5.84 4.52 3.74
CA ILE A 101 -4.81 3.67 3.12
C ILE A 101 -4.97 2.22 3.56
N GLU A 102 -5.26 1.98 4.85
CA GLU A 102 -5.52 0.64 5.38
C GLU A 102 -6.68 -0.04 4.64
N ALA A 103 -7.82 0.65 4.50
CA ALA A 103 -8.99 0.13 3.79
C ALA A 103 -8.65 -0.27 2.34
N ARG A 104 -7.85 0.56 1.65
CA ARG A 104 -7.37 0.27 0.29
C ARG A 104 -6.46 -0.96 0.26
N LEU A 105 -5.50 -1.06 1.20
CA LEU A 105 -4.60 -2.22 1.28
C LEU A 105 -5.38 -3.53 1.53
N ARG A 106 -6.35 -3.52 2.43
CA ARG A 106 -7.20 -4.70 2.69
C ARG A 106 -7.98 -5.15 1.46
N ALA A 107 -8.56 -4.19 0.73
CA ALA A 107 -9.28 -4.47 -0.51
C ALA A 107 -8.37 -5.05 -1.61
N LEU A 108 -7.14 -4.53 -1.73
CA LEU A 108 -6.18 -4.97 -2.75
C LEU A 108 -5.51 -6.30 -2.42
N LEU A 109 -5.36 -6.64 -1.14
CA LEU A 109 -4.62 -7.81 -0.68
C LEU A 109 -5.51 -8.97 -0.23
N GLY A 110 -6.84 -8.81 -0.28
CA GLY A 110 -7.80 -9.83 0.13
C GLY A 110 -7.78 -10.12 1.63
N THR A 111 -7.38 -9.15 2.45
CA THR A 111 -7.25 -9.27 3.90
C THR A 111 -8.40 -8.54 4.61
N SER A 112 -9.62 -9.09 4.45
CA SER A 112 -10.83 -8.64 5.16
C SER A 112 -10.84 -9.09 6.62
#